data_AF-A0A1D7NLD3-F1
#
_entry.id   AF-A0A1D7NLD3-F1
#
_cell.length_a   1.000
_cell.length_b   1.000
_cell.length_c   1.000
_cell.angle_alpha   90.00
_cell.angle_beta   90.00
_cell.angle_gamma   90.00
#
_symmetry.space_group_name_H-M   'P 1'
#
loop_
_entity.id
_entity.type
_entity.pdbx_description
1 polymer ?
#
loop_
_entity_poly.entity_id
_entity_poly.type
_entity_poly.pdbx_seq_one_letter_code
_entity_poly.pdbx_strand_id
1 'polypeptide(L)'
;MAVQKTLVRSAPGFVASYILITTTVFVLLDVYAYEEGGLYALASFLNWGLGYVLFLGLMQNGGLTPEGTRTGIGTYFALGIAINILVALALVAFIIPGLYLLMRWLPAYSRALISYDGVGNSMRWSWAQTEPWQRPLSVGMLFPVLCLGASLAVPAIYSNFVEYVDDTEFALWSIFTNGVMSIGFVWLTVYGVAAFKLVCDQTADTGEALPASV
;
A
#
# COMPACT_ATOMS: atom_id res chain seq x y z
N MET A 1 14.25 -5.95 5.29
CA MET A 1 14.59 -4.50 5.37
C MET A 1 15.54 -4.04 4.25
N ALA A 2 16.58 -4.80 3.88
CA ALA A 2 17.47 -4.43 2.78
C ALA A 2 16.75 -4.25 1.43
N VAL A 3 15.87 -5.21 1.06
CA VAL A 3 15.08 -5.16 -0.19
C VAL A 3 14.20 -3.91 -0.29
N GLN A 4 13.50 -3.54 0.80
CA GLN A 4 12.67 -2.34 0.84
C GLN A 4 13.49 -1.07 0.60
N LYS A 5 14.67 -0.96 1.24
CA LYS A 5 15.58 0.18 1.03
C LYS A 5 16.05 0.26 -0.42
N THR A 6 16.36 -0.88 -1.05
CA THR A 6 16.74 -0.93 -2.46
C THR A 6 15.59 -0.48 -3.37
N LEU A 7 14.36 -0.94 -3.12
CA LEU A 7 13.18 -0.56 -3.92
C LEU A 7 12.87 0.94 -3.84
N VAL A 8 12.94 1.53 -2.64
CA VAL A 8 12.74 2.99 -2.48
C VAL A 8 13.82 3.76 -3.24
N ARG A 9 15.08 3.30 -3.16
CA ARG A 9 16.20 3.93 -3.86
C ARG A 9 16.16 3.74 -5.38
N SER A 10 15.52 2.69 -5.88
CA SER A 10 15.35 2.49 -7.33
C SER A 10 14.23 3.32 -7.92
N ALA A 11 13.25 3.76 -7.13
CA ALA A 11 12.10 4.54 -7.60
C ALA A 11 11.84 5.82 -6.77
N PRO A 12 12.86 6.67 -6.48
CA PRO A 12 12.70 7.80 -5.57
C PRO A 12 11.74 8.85 -6.12
N GLY A 13 11.72 9.04 -7.45
CA GLY A 13 10.80 9.98 -8.11
C GLY A 13 9.33 9.59 -7.91
N PHE A 14 8.99 8.31 -8.02
CA PHE A 14 7.63 7.82 -7.79
C PHE A 14 7.21 7.97 -6.32
N VAL A 15 8.11 7.63 -5.40
CA VAL A 15 7.88 7.77 -3.95
C VAL A 15 7.66 9.24 -3.58
N ALA A 16 8.57 10.12 -3.98
CA ALA A 16 8.49 11.55 -3.67
C ALA A 16 7.24 12.20 -4.30
N SER A 17 6.95 11.89 -5.57
CA SER A 17 5.78 12.43 -6.25
C SER A 17 4.48 11.98 -5.60
N TYR A 18 4.36 10.71 -5.22
CA TYR A 18 3.19 10.21 -4.53
C TYR A 18 2.97 10.95 -3.22
N ILE A 19 4.00 11.07 -2.37
CA ILE A 19 3.91 11.76 -1.08
C ILE A 19 3.52 13.22 -1.29
N LEU A 20 4.28 13.96 -2.11
CA LEU A 20 4.05 15.39 -2.32
C LEU A 20 2.66 15.68 -2.88
N ILE A 21 2.23 14.94 -3.91
CA ILE A 21 0.94 15.17 -4.55
C ILE A 21 -0.19 14.83 -3.57
N THR A 22 -0.17 13.65 -2.96
CA THR A 22 -1.27 13.23 -2.08
C THR A 22 -1.34 14.09 -0.83
N THR A 23 -0.21 14.36 -0.16
CA THR A 23 -0.19 15.24 1.01
C THR A 23 -0.69 16.64 0.65
N THR A 24 -0.21 17.24 -0.45
CA THR A 24 -0.65 18.59 -0.85
C THR A 24 -2.14 18.62 -1.17
N VAL A 25 -2.66 17.65 -1.93
CA VAL A 25 -4.07 17.60 -2.31
C VAL A 25 -4.96 17.48 -1.08
N PHE A 26 -4.68 16.56 -0.16
CA PHE A 26 -5.51 16.39 1.03
C PHE A 26 -5.38 17.56 2.01
N VAL A 27 -4.20 18.18 2.14
CA VAL A 27 -4.04 19.42 2.93
C VAL A 27 -4.88 20.56 2.36
N LEU A 28 -4.89 20.74 1.04
CA LEU A 28 -5.70 21.77 0.40
C LEU A 28 -7.21 21.51 0.61
N LEU A 29 -7.64 20.24 0.60
CA LEU A 29 -9.02 19.89 0.91
C LEU A 29 -9.35 20.18 2.37
N ASP A 30 -8.49 19.80 3.30
CA ASP A 30 -8.71 20.05 4.73
C ASP A 30 -8.79 21.54 5.06
N VAL A 31 -7.96 22.37 4.43
CA VAL A 31 -7.90 23.81 4.72
C VAL A 31 -9.00 24.59 3.99
N TYR A 32 -9.31 24.26 2.74
CA TYR A 32 -10.17 25.10 1.89
C TYR A 32 -11.51 24.47 1.53
N ALA A 33 -11.71 23.17 1.75
CA ALA A 33 -12.87 22.44 1.25
C ALA A 33 -13.31 21.30 2.19
N TYR A 34 -13.17 21.47 3.51
CA TYR A 34 -13.43 20.40 4.49
C TYR A 34 -14.88 19.89 4.50
N GLU A 35 -15.84 20.70 4.04
CA GLU A 35 -17.26 20.33 3.95
C GLU A 35 -17.61 19.61 2.62
N GLU A 36 -16.71 19.66 1.64
CA GLU A 36 -16.98 19.18 0.27
C GLU A 36 -16.64 17.70 0.12
N GLY A 37 -17.46 16.84 0.71
CA GLY A 37 -17.27 15.38 0.66
C GLY A 37 -17.10 14.79 -0.76
N GLY A 38 -17.69 15.43 -1.77
CA GLY A 38 -17.51 15.05 -3.18
C GLY A 38 -16.07 15.22 -3.68
N LEU A 39 -15.37 16.28 -3.25
CA LEU A 39 -13.97 16.50 -3.60
C LEU A 39 -13.04 15.49 -2.92
N TYR A 40 -13.32 15.11 -1.67
CA TYR A 40 -12.61 14.01 -1.00
C TYR A 40 -12.79 12.67 -1.72
N ALA A 41 -13.99 12.38 -2.23
CA ALA A 41 -14.23 11.18 -3.03
C ALA A 41 -13.39 11.20 -4.33
N LEU A 42 -13.37 12.33 -5.04
CA LEU A 42 -12.55 12.48 -6.25
C LEU A 42 -11.05 12.35 -5.95
N ALA A 43 -10.56 13.00 -4.89
CA ALA A 43 -9.18 12.88 -4.44
C ALA A 43 -8.82 11.44 -4.05
N SER A 44 -9.76 10.68 -3.48
CA SER A 44 -9.57 9.26 -3.18
C SER A 44 -9.39 8.41 -4.44
N PHE A 45 -10.16 8.69 -5.52
CA PHE A 45 -9.96 8.03 -6.81
C PHE A 45 -8.60 8.38 -7.43
N LEU A 46 -8.19 9.65 -7.37
CA LEU A 46 -6.86 10.08 -7.81
C LEU A 46 -5.76 9.40 -7.00
N ASN A 47 -5.92 9.31 -5.68
CA ASN A 47 -5.00 8.61 -4.80
C ASN A 47 -4.84 7.12 -5.18
N TRP A 48 -5.95 6.46 -5.52
CA TRP A 48 -5.90 5.06 -5.96
C TRP A 48 -5.14 4.88 -7.28
N GLY A 49 -5.34 5.79 -8.24
CA GLY A 49 -4.59 5.83 -9.50
C GLY A 49 -3.11 6.14 -9.30
N LEU A 50 -2.77 7.10 -8.44
CA LEU A 50 -1.38 7.40 -8.06
C LEU A 50 -0.72 6.22 -7.34
N GLY A 51 -1.48 5.48 -6.52
CA GLY A 51 -1.02 4.26 -5.89
C GLY A 51 -0.65 3.19 -6.91
N TYR A 52 -1.44 3.03 -7.98
CA TYR A 52 -1.09 2.15 -9.11
C TYR A 52 0.20 2.60 -9.81
N VAL A 53 0.35 3.90 -10.09
CA VAL A 53 1.57 4.45 -10.73
C VAL A 53 2.80 4.23 -9.85
N LEU A 54 2.70 4.49 -8.55
CA LEU A 54 3.76 4.20 -7.57
C LEU A 54 4.12 2.71 -7.58
N PHE A 55 3.11 1.84 -7.49
CA PHE A 55 3.29 0.39 -7.48
C PHE A 55 3.99 -0.10 -8.75
N LEU A 56 3.52 0.32 -9.92
CA LEU A 56 4.12 -0.05 -11.20
C LEU A 56 5.56 0.47 -11.32
N GLY A 57 5.80 1.72 -10.91
CA GLY A 57 7.14 2.30 -10.88
C GLY A 57 8.11 1.52 -9.99
N LEU A 58 7.66 1.07 -8.81
CA LEU A 58 8.44 0.22 -7.91
C LEU A 58 8.73 -1.16 -8.52
N MET A 59 7.75 -1.78 -9.17
CA MET A 59 7.92 -3.08 -9.84
C MET A 59 8.91 -3.00 -11.01
N GLN A 60 8.76 -1.98 -11.87
CA GLN A 60 9.60 -1.77 -13.05
C GLN A 60 11.04 -1.46 -12.66
N ASN A 61 11.26 -0.46 -11.79
CA ASN A 61 12.61 -0.10 -11.35
C ASN A 61 13.23 -1.14 -10.41
N GLY A 62 12.40 -1.97 -9.76
CA GLY A 62 12.84 -3.11 -8.96
C GLY A 62 13.27 -4.33 -9.77
N GLY A 63 13.13 -4.30 -11.10
CA GLY A 63 13.47 -5.37 -12.02
C GLY A 63 12.49 -6.55 -12.02
N LEU A 64 11.25 -6.35 -11.57
CA LEU A 64 10.25 -7.42 -11.40
C LEU A 64 9.32 -7.58 -12.62
N THR A 65 9.42 -6.69 -13.61
CA THR A 65 8.65 -6.74 -14.86
C THR A 65 9.54 -6.65 -16.11
N PRO A 66 10.60 -7.50 -16.26
CA PRO A 66 11.53 -7.39 -17.38
C PRO A 66 10.87 -7.66 -18.74
N GLU A 67 9.83 -8.51 -18.77
CA GLU A 67 9.04 -8.82 -19.96
C GLU A 67 7.77 -7.96 -20.09
N GLY A 68 7.68 -6.89 -19.29
CA GLY A 68 6.48 -6.07 -19.18
C GLY A 68 5.40 -6.67 -18.28
N THR A 69 4.22 -6.05 -18.29
CA THR A 69 3.04 -6.49 -17.55
C THR A 69 2.22 -7.47 -18.38
N ARG A 70 1.81 -8.60 -17.82
CA ARG A 70 1.08 -9.64 -18.55
C ARG A 70 -0.44 -9.50 -18.44
N THR A 71 -0.94 -8.92 -17.35
CA THR A 71 -2.36 -8.57 -17.20
C THR A 71 -2.58 -7.07 -17.28
N GLY A 72 -3.84 -6.71 -17.54
CA GLY A 72 -4.26 -5.32 -17.59
C GLY A 72 -4.44 -4.68 -16.21
N ILE A 73 -4.45 -3.35 -16.21
CA ILE A 73 -4.74 -2.48 -15.06
C ILE A 73 -6.02 -2.87 -14.29
N GLY A 74 -7.00 -3.45 -14.98
CA GLY A 74 -8.26 -3.91 -14.37
C GLY A 74 -8.07 -4.99 -13.30
N THR A 75 -7.10 -5.91 -13.45
CA THR A 75 -6.85 -6.96 -12.45
C THR A 75 -6.31 -6.36 -11.15
N TYR A 76 -5.43 -5.35 -11.25
CA TYR A 76 -4.93 -4.63 -10.08
C TYR A 76 -6.06 -3.97 -9.30
N PHE A 77 -6.99 -3.30 -9.99
CA PHE A 77 -8.10 -2.62 -9.35
C PHE A 77 -9.15 -3.59 -8.78
N ALA A 78 -9.48 -4.67 -9.51
CA ALA A 78 -10.39 -5.70 -9.02
C ALA A 78 -9.84 -6.40 -7.77
N LEU A 79 -8.54 -6.72 -7.76
CA LEU A 79 -7.84 -7.24 -6.59
C LEU A 79 -7.81 -6.20 -5.46
N GLY A 80 -7.60 -4.93 -5.80
CA GLY A 80 -7.72 -3.78 -4.90
C GLY A 80 -9.02 -3.78 -4.11
N ILE A 81 -10.14 -3.87 -4.82
CA ILE A 81 -11.48 -3.92 -4.22
C ILE A 81 -11.64 -5.16 -3.33
N ALA A 82 -11.27 -6.34 -3.84
CA ALA A 82 -11.44 -7.60 -3.11
C ALA A 82 -10.63 -7.62 -1.79
N ILE A 83 -9.35 -7.24 -1.85
CA ILE A 83 -8.48 -7.19 -0.66
C ILE A 83 -8.99 -6.11 0.30
N ASN A 84 -9.31 -4.90 -0.19
CA ASN A 84 -9.76 -3.82 0.70
C ASN A 84 -11.05 -4.18 1.44
N ILE A 85 -12.04 -4.78 0.78
CA ILE A 85 -13.28 -5.20 1.46
C ILE A 85 -12.98 -6.24 2.53
N LEU A 86 -12.25 -7.31 2.18
CA LEU A 86 -11.98 -8.41 3.11
C LEU A 86 -11.09 -7.98 4.28
N VAL A 87 -10.07 -7.16 4.02
CA VAL A 87 -9.19 -6.60 5.04
C VAL A 87 -9.95 -5.61 5.92
N ALA A 88 -10.80 -4.74 5.35
CA ALA A 88 -11.60 -3.81 6.14
C ALA A 88 -12.58 -4.54 7.07
N LEU A 89 -13.31 -5.53 6.55
CA LEU A 89 -14.21 -6.36 7.37
C LEU A 89 -13.46 -7.07 8.49
N ALA A 90 -12.28 -7.61 8.19
CA ALA A 90 -11.45 -8.26 9.18
C ALA A 90 -10.89 -7.29 10.22
N LEU A 91 -10.42 -6.11 9.82
CA LEU A 91 -9.92 -5.06 10.74
C LEU A 91 -11.02 -4.54 11.67
N VAL A 92 -12.25 -4.38 11.15
CA VAL A 92 -13.43 -3.99 11.93
C VAL A 92 -13.80 -5.06 12.96
N ALA A 93 -13.74 -6.34 12.57
CA ALA A 93 -14.01 -7.44 13.50
C ALA A 93 -12.88 -7.56 14.54
N PHE A 94 -11.62 -7.63 14.08
CA PHE A 94 -10.42 -7.76 14.89
C PHE A 94 -9.17 -7.26 14.13
N ILE A 95 -8.43 -6.32 14.74
CA ILE A 95 -7.23 -5.71 14.14
C ILE A 95 -6.19 -6.77 13.71
N ILE A 96 -5.86 -7.72 14.58
CA ILE A 96 -4.78 -8.71 14.31
C ILE A 96 -5.10 -9.61 13.09
N PRO A 97 -6.28 -10.26 13.01
CA PRO A 97 -6.69 -11.00 11.81
C PRO A 97 -6.68 -10.15 10.53
N GLY A 98 -7.12 -8.89 10.58
CA GLY A 98 -7.10 -8.00 9.42
C GLY A 98 -5.69 -7.69 8.93
N LEU A 99 -4.77 -7.39 9.86
CA LEU A 99 -3.35 -7.19 9.53
C LEU A 99 -2.70 -8.47 8.99
N TYR A 100 -3.06 -9.63 9.52
CA TYR A 100 -2.58 -10.92 9.03
C TYR A 100 -3.03 -11.16 7.58
N LEU A 101 -4.31 -10.94 7.26
CA LEU A 101 -4.82 -11.06 5.89
C LEU A 101 -4.12 -10.10 4.93
N LEU A 102 -3.98 -8.83 5.33
CA LEU A 102 -3.29 -7.81 4.55
C LEU A 102 -1.86 -8.24 4.23
N MET A 103 -1.11 -8.66 5.25
CA MET A 103 0.26 -9.14 5.12
C MET A 103 0.40 -10.28 4.11
N ARG A 104 -0.56 -11.21 4.10
CA ARG A 104 -0.57 -12.42 3.26
C ARG A 104 -0.97 -12.16 1.82
N TRP A 105 -1.77 -11.12 1.56
CA TRP A 105 -2.30 -10.84 0.23
C TRP A 105 -1.63 -9.67 -0.50
N LEU A 106 -0.81 -8.86 0.16
CA LEU A 106 -0.09 -7.79 -0.52
C LEU A 106 0.81 -8.27 -1.68
N PRO A 107 1.51 -9.42 -1.62
CA PRO A 107 2.25 -9.94 -2.78
C PRO A 107 1.38 -10.33 -3.97
N ALA A 108 0.06 -10.55 -3.76
CA ALA A 108 -0.86 -10.90 -4.82
C ALA A 108 -0.96 -9.80 -5.89
N TYR A 109 -0.78 -8.52 -5.52
CA TYR A 109 -0.79 -7.41 -6.48
C TYR A 109 0.33 -7.56 -7.51
N SER A 110 1.53 -7.89 -7.05
CA SER A 110 2.71 -8.12 -7.89
C SER A 110 2.54 -9.33 -8.78
N ARG A 111 2.07 -10.45 -8.21
CA ARG A 111 1.78 -11.67 -8.98
C ARG A 111 0.78 -11.40 -10.08
N ALA A 112 -0.36 -10.79 -9.73
CA ALA A 112 -1.43 -10.49 -10.66
C ALA A 112 -0.91 -9.72 -11.87
N LEU A 113 0.01 -8.78 -11.68
CA LEU A 113 0.54 -7.93 -12.76
C LEU A 113 1.45 -8.68 -13.75
N ILE A 114 2.20 -9.66 -13.26
CA ILE A 114 3.25 -10.34 -14.04
C ILE A 114 2.85 -11.71 -14.56
N SER A 115 1.76 -12.29 -14.05
CA SER A 115 1.22 -13.56 -14.53
C SER A 115 -0.09 -13.34 -15.28
N TYR A 116 -0.56 -14.37 -15.98
CA TYR A 116 -1.91 -14.39 -16.58
C TYR A 116 -2.99 -14.83 -15.57
N ASP A 117 -2.66 -14.82 -14.27
CA ASP A 117 -3.57 -15.32 -13.25
C ASP A 117 -4.68 -14.30 -12.96
N GLY A 118 -5.90 -14.80 -12.77
CA GLY A 118 -6.99 -13.98 -12.23
C GLY A 118 -6.76 -13.59 -10.77
N VAL A 119 -7.65 -12.74 -10.24
CA VAL A 119 -7.67 -12.27 -8.85
C VAL A 119 -7.56 -13.43 -7.85
N GLY A 120 -8.41 -14.44 -7.98
CA GLY A 120 -8.46 -15.58 -7.06
C GLY A 120 -7.17 -16.42 -7.05
N ASN A 121 -6.61 -16.71 -8.23
CA ASN A 121 -5.37 -17.47 -8.36
C ASN A 121 -4.18 -16.70 -7.77
N SER A 122 -4.10 -15.38 -8.01
CA SER A 122 -3.06 -14.53 -7.43
C SER A 122 -3.12 -14.46 -5.91
N MET A 123 -4.32 -14.36 -5.33
CA MET A 123 -4.52 -14.38 -3.87
C MET A 123 -4.15 -15.73 -3.26
N ARG A 124 -4.56 -16.84 -3.90
CA ARG A 124 -4.23 -18.20 -3.44
C ARG A 124 -2.73 -18.45 -3.50
N TRP A 125 -2.08 -18.03 -4.58
CA TRP A 125 -0.62 -18.10 -4.71
C TRP A 125 0.06 -17.31 -3.59
N SER A 126 -0.34 -16.05 -3.38
CA SER A 126 0.24 -15.20 -2.34
C SER A 126 0.08 -15.81 -0.95
N TRP A 127 -1.07 -16.43 -0.68
CA TRP A 127 -1.30 -17.16 0.56
C TRP A 127 -0.33 -18.33 0.74
N ALA A 128 -0.25 -19.24 -0.23
CA ALA A 128 0.65 -20.40 -0.11
C ALA A 128 2.11 -19.97 0.08
N GLN A 129 2.56 -18.99 -0.70
CA GLN A 129 3.97 -18.63 -0.75
C GLN A 129 4.45 -17.78 0.43
N THR A 130 3.57 -17.03 1.08
CA THR A 130 3.96 -16.20 2.23
C THR A 130 4.02 -16.96 3.56
N GLU A 131 3.67 -18.25 3.57
CA GLU A 131 3.49 -19.03 4.81
C GLU A 131 4.80 -19.26 5.57
N PRO A 132 5.92 -19.60 4.90
CA PRO A 132 7.22 -19.73 5.56
C PRO A 132 7.76 -18.38 6.08
N TRP A 133 7.22 -17.26 5.59
CA TRP A 133 7.77 -15.92 5.80
C TRP A 133 7.01 -15.10 6.84
N GLN A 134 6.10 -15.70 7.60
CA GLN A 134 5.26 -14.99 8.55
C GLN A 134 6.04 -14.06 9.48
N ARG A 135 7.15 -14.52 10.07
CA ARG A 135 7.93 -13.72 11.03
C ARG A 135 8.61 -12.52 10.36
N PRO A 136 9.40 -12.67 9.28
CA PRO A 136 9.97 -11.53 8.55
C PRO A 136 8.93 -10.53 8.03
N LEU A 137 7.81 -11.05 7.52
CA LEU A 137 6.69 -10.24 7.04
C LEU A 137 6.03 -9.45 8.18
N SER A 138 5.79 -10.08 9.33
CA SER A 138 5.23 -9.41 10.52
C SER A 138 6.11 -8.25 10.99
N VAL A 139 7.44 -8.47 11.05
CA VAL A 139 8.39 -7.41 11.44
C VAL A 139 8.41 -6.28 10.41
N GLY A 140 8.35 -6.61 9.12
CA GLY A 140 8.29 -5.62 8.04
C GLY A 140 7.00 -4.78 8.05
N MET A 141 5.91 -5.34 8.60
CA MET A 141 4.60 -4.70 8.69
C MET A 141 4.48 -3.72 9.86
N LEU A 142 5.41 -3.72 10.83
CA LEU A 142 5.36 -2.84 12.00
C LEU A 142 5.33 -1.36 11.63
N PHE A 143 6.20 -0.90 10.73
CA PHE A 143 6.24 0.50 10.34
C PHE A 143 4.95 0.99 9.63
N PRO A 144 4.42 0.30 8.60
CA PRO A 144 3.15 0.71 7.99
C PRO A 144 1.99 0.69 9.00
N VAL A 145 1.98 -0.27 9.95
CA VAL A 145 0.98 -0.30 11.03
C VAL A 145 1.12 0.90 11.97
N LEU A 146 2.34 1.32 12.31
CA LEU A 146 2.56 2.53 13.11
C LEU A 146 2.08 3.78 12.37
N CYS A 147 2.33 3.90 11.07
CA CYS A 147 1.82 5.01 10.26
C CYS A 147 0.28 5.00 10.20
N LEU A 148 -0.33 3.83 10.01
CA LEU A 148 -1.79 3.68 10.04
C LEU A 148 -2.35 4.06 11.42
N GLY A 149 -1.74 3.55 12.49
CA GLY A 149 -2.12 3.89 13.87
C GLY A 149 -2.02 5.39 14.13
N ALA A 150 -0.95 6.05 13.71
CA ALA A 150 -0.79 7.49 13.81
C ALA A 150 -1.86 8.24 12.99
N SER A 151 -2.16 7.80 11.77
CA SER A 151 -3.20 8.42 10.93
C SER A 151 -4.62 8.30 11.50
N LEU A 152 -4.89 7.32 12.37
CA LEU A 152 -6.18 7.15 13.04
C LEU A 152 -6.20 7.85 14.40
N ALA A 153 -5.13 7.70 15.18
CA ALA A 153 -5.06 8.24 16.54
C ALA A 153 -4.95 9.77 16.54
N VAL A 154 -4.18 10.35 15.61
CA VAL A 154 -3.94 11.80 15.59
C VAL A 154 -5.21 12.60 15.31
N PRO A 155 -6.02 12.30 14.28
CA PRO A 155 -7.30 12.99 14.07
C PRO A 155 -8.29 12.78 15.23
N ALA A 156 -8.30 11.59 15.83
CA ALA A 156 -9.16 11.31 16.99
C ALA A 156 -8.74 12.11 18.23
N ILE A 157 -7.45 12.30 18.47
CA ILE A 157 -6.96 13.19 19.52
C ILE A 157 -7.34 14.62 19.14
N TYR A 158 -7.02 15.06 17.93
CA TYR A 158 -7.27 16.42 17.44
C TYR A 158 -8.73 16.85 17.55
N SER A 159 -9.68 15.99 17.18
CA SER A 159 -11.11 16.32 17.25
C SER A 159 -11.61 16.63 18.66
N ASN A 160 -10.92 16.14 19.70
CA ASN A 160 -11.22 16.48 21.09
C ASN A 160 -10.62 17.83 21.53
N PHE A 161 -9.72 18.41 20.75
CA PHE A 161 -9.02 19.66 21.06
C PHE A 161 -9.22 20.75 20.00
N VAL A 162 -10.01 20.51 18.94
CA VAL A 162 -10.16 21.42 17.79
C VAL A 162 -10.62 22.83 18.16
N GLU A 163 -11.38 22.97 19.25
CA GLU A 163 -11.83 24.28 19.76
C GLU A 163 -10.69 25.14 20.34
N TYR A 164 -9.52 24.57 20.56
CA TYR A 164 -8.35 25.23 21.17
C TYR A 164 -7.22 25.49 20.18
N VAL A 165 -7.44 25.22 18.89
CA VAL A 165 -6.40 25.24 17.85
C VAL A 165 -6.69 26.38 16.88
N ASP A 166 -5.67 27.16 16.54
CA ASP A 166 -5.80 28.21 15.52
C ASP A 166 -5.65 27.66 14.08
N ASP A 167 -5.95 28.49 13.08
CA ASP A 167 -5.89 28.08 11.67
C ASP A 167 -4.48 27.63 11.22
N THR A 168 -3.42 28.20 11.81
CA THR A 168 -2.04 27.86 11.46
C THR A 168 -1.67 26.50 12.02
N GLU A 169 -2.01 26.25 13.28
CA GLU A 169 -1.84 24.98 13.94
C GLU A 169 -2.65 23.88 13.24
N PHE A 170 -3.89 24.15 12.83
CA PHE A 170 -4.69 23.23 12.04
C PHE A 170 -4.02 22.85 10.71
N ALA A 171 -3.51 23.84 9.97
CA ALA A 171 -2.79 23.59 8.72
C ALA A 171 -1.53 22.73 8.93
N LEU A 172 -0.74 23.00 9.97
CA LEU A 172 0.43 22.18 10.34
C LEU A 172 0.01 20.75 10.71
N TRP A 173 -1.10 20.59 11.43
CA TRP A 173 -1.66 19.29 11.76
C TRP A 173 -2.09 18.51 10.53
N SER A 174 -2.79 19.15 9.59
CA SER A 174 -3.20 18.52 8.33
C SER A 174 -1.98 18.10 7.50
N ILE A 175 -0.93 18.92 7.44
CA ILE A 175 0.33 18.55 6.77
C ILE A 175 0.94 17.30 7.42
N PHE A 176 0.98 17.24 8.75
CA PHE A 176 1.53 16.11 9.47
C PHE A 176 0.72 14.83 9.26
N THR A 177 -0.60 14.87 9.45
CA THR A 177 -1.47 13.69 9.33
C THR A 177 -1.49 13.13 7.91
N ASN A 178 -1.68 13.99 6.91
CA ASN A 178 -1.67 13.58 5.50
C ASN A 178 -0.27 13.13 5.07
N GLY A 179 0.80 13.78 5.55
CA GLY A 179 2.17 13.35 5.32
C GLY A 179 2.44 11.94 5.86
N VAL A 180 2.06 11.67 7.11
CA VAL A 180 2.20 10.36 7.75
C VAL A 180 1.38 9.30 7.03
N MET A 181 0.14 9.63 6.61
CA MET A 181 -0.71 8.70 5.86
C MET A 181 -0.10 8.36 4.49
N SER A 182 0.37 9.35 3.75
CA SER A 182 1.04 9.16 2.46
C SER A 182 2.31 8.32 2.59
N ILE A 183 3.13 8.59 3.61
CA ILE A 183 4.33 7.77 3.93
C ILE A 183 3.93 6.33 4.28
N GLY A 184 2.88 6.16 5.08
CA GLY A 184 2.35 4.84 5.45
C GLY A 184 1.92 4.04 4.22
N PHE A 185 1.19 4.67 3.30
CA PHE A 185 0.74 4.02 2.06
C PHE A 185 1.90 3.64 1.14
N VAL A 186 2.87 4.56 0.95
CA VAL A 186 4.09 4.25 0.20
C VAL A 186 4.79 3.04 0.79
N TRP A 187 4.96 3.04 2.11
CA TRP A 187 5.69 1.97 2.77
C TRP A 187 4.94 0.64 2.72
N LEU A 188 3.60 0.66 2.77
CA LEU A 188 2.77 -0.53 2.57
C LEU A 188 2.93 -1.10 1.15
N THR A 189 3.01 -0.22 0.15
CA THR A 189 3.22 -0.60 -1.25
C THR A 189 4.61 -1.19 -1.44
N VAL A 190 5.65 -0.52 -0.92
CA VAL A 190 7.03 -1.02 -0.91
C VAL A 190 7.12 -2.36 -0.18
N TYR A 191 6.42 -2.51 0.94
CA TYR A 191 6.35 -3.74 1.70
C TYR A 191 5.76 -4.88 0.86
N GLY A 192 4.65 -4.65 0.15
CA GLY A 192 4.03 -5.65 -0.73
C GLY A 192 4.94 -6.10 -1.87
N VAL A 193 5.59 -5.14 -2.54
CA VAL A 193 6.55 -5.42 -3.62
C VAL A 193 7.78 -6.15 -3.09
N ALA A 194 8.30 -5.75 -1.92
CA ALA A 194 9.45 -6.40 -1.30
C ALA A 194 9.14 -7.83 -0.86
N ALA A 195 7.94 -8.07 -0.31
CA ALA A 195 7.48 -9.39 0.08
C ALA A 195 7.36 -10.32 -1.14
N PHE A 196 6.83 -9.80 -2.25
CA PHE A 196 6.80 -10.54 -3.51
C PHE A 196 8.20 -10.90 -4.01
N LYS A 197 9.13 -9.93 -4.04
CA LYS A 197 10.52 -10.17 -4.48
C LYS A 197 11.20 -11.25 -3.65
N LEU A 198 11.05 -11.18 -2.33
CA LEU A 198 11.61 -12.14 -1.39
C LEU A 198 11.07 -13.56 -1.59
N VAL A 199 9.78 -13.71 -1.94
CA VAL A 199 9.20 -15.00 -2.32
C VAL A 199 9.81 -15.50 -3.63
N CYS A 200 9.92 -14.65 -4.65
CA CYS A 200 10.48 -15.05 -5.95
C CYS A 200 11.95 -15.47 -5.87
N ASP A 201 12.77 -14.76 -5.10
CA ASP A 201 14.18 -15.07 -4.92
C ASP A 201 14.36 -16.46 -4.27
N GLN A 202 13.51 -16.82 -3.29
CA GLN A 202 13.53 -18.16 -2.69
C GLN A 202 13.20 -19.27 -3.70
N THR A 203 12.16 -19.06 -4.51
CA THR A 203 11.73 -20.03 -5.53
C THR A 203 12.86 -20.26 -6.57
N ALA A 204 13.61 -19.22 -6.90
CA ALA A 204 14.79 -19.34 -7.76
C ALA A 204 15.92 -20.15 -7.11
N ASP A 205 16.18 -19.92 -5.81
CA ASP A 205 17.22 -20.66 -5.06
C ASP A 205 16.89 -22.14 -4.87
N THR A 206 15.60 -22.50 -4.75
CA THR A 206 15.15 -23.90 -4.63
C THR A 206 15.05 -24.63 -5.98
N GLY A 207 15.20 -23.92 -7.11
CA GLY A 207 15.05 -24.49 -8.45
C GLY A 207 13.61 -24.90 -8.79
N GLU A 208 12.64 -24.58 -7.92
CA GLU A 208 11.23 -24.71 -8.25
C GLU A 208 10.90 -23.64 -9.28
N ALA A 209 10.45 -24.02 -10.48
CA ALA A 209 9.97 -23.03 -11.43
C ALA A 209 8.80 -22.27 -10.78
N LEU A 210 8.79 -20.93 -10.86
CA LEU A 210 7.59 -20.15 -10.56
C LEU A 210 6.45 -20.78 -11.36
N PRO A 211 5.41 -21.33 -10.73
CA PRO A 211 4.40 -22.10 -11.45
C PRO A 211 3.84 -21.21 -12.55
N ALA A 212 4.17 -21.57 -13.79
CA ALA A 212 3.58 -21.01 -14.98
C ALA A 212 2.15 -21.54 -14.98
N SER A 213 1.22 -20.68 -14.56
CA SER A 213 -0.23 -20.79 -14.77
C SER A 213 -0.81 -22.22 -14.70
N VAL A 214 -1.44 -22.57 -13.59
CA VAL A 214 -2.50 -23.58 -13.60
C VAL A 214 -3.83 -22.91 -13.88
#